data_AF-A0A442J2Q9-F1
#
_entry.id   AF-A0A442J2Q9-F1
#
_cell.length_a   1.000
_cell.length_b   1.000
_cell.length_c   1.000
_cell.angle_alpha   90.00
_cell.angle_beta   90.00
_cell.angle_gamma   90.00
#
_symmetry.space_group_name_H-M   'P 1'
#
loop_
_entity.id
_entity.type
_entity.pdbx_description
1 polymer ?
#
loop_
_entity_poly.entity_id
_entity_poly.type
_entity_poly.pdbx_seq_one_letter_code
_entity_poly.pdbx_strand_id
1 'polypeptide(L)'
;MLKIMLSTPAGTVRLVCICVAIASLLAVAPWPYGYYQFLRVVVFFAGIYCGAMVWRSGPENRTLAWALFGAAAIFNPFMPVHLPRELWAIFNVAAATLFGFVAYRHRN
;
A
#
# COMPACT_ATOMS: atom_id res chain seq x y z
N MET A 1 -20.17 12.41 4.81
CA MET A 1 -19.40 11.15 4.95
C MET A 1 -17.89 11.33 4.78
N LEU A 2 -17.40 11.88 3.66
CA LEU A 2 -15.94 12.00 3.42
C LEU A 2 -15.20 12.82 4.49
N LYS A 3 -15.78 13.92 4.98
CA LYS A 3 -15.22 14.73 6.09
C LYS A 3 -15.09 13.98 7.42
N ILE A 4 -15.96 12.98 7.68
CA ILE A 4 -15.96 12.20 8.93
C ILE A 4 -14.93 11.07 8.87
N MET A 5 -14.67 10.51 7.68
CA MET A 5 -13.58 9.53 7.52
C MET A 5 -12.20 10.20 7.63
N LEU A 6 -12.03 11.40 7.07
CA LEU A 6 -10.76 12.13 7.13
C LEU A 6 -10.45 12.73 8.51
N SER A 7 -11.45 12.87 9.39
CA SER A 7 -11.26 13.43 10.73
C SER A 7 -10.70 12.42 11.73
N THR A 8 -10.68 11.12 11.40
CA THR A 8 -10.11 10.08 12.25
C THR A 8 -8.85 9.49 11.62
N PRO A 9 -7.79 9.22 12.39
CA PRO A 9 -6.57 8.65 11.84
C PRO A 9 -6.80 7.28 11.17
N ALA A 10 -7.74 6.49 11.70
CA ALA A 10 -8.13 5.19 11.12
C ALA A 10 -8.86 5.34 9.77
N GLY A 11 -9.76 6.32 9.63
CA GLY A 11 -10.47 6.55 8.37
C GLY A 11 -9.55 7.03 7.25
N THR A 12 -8.52 7.83 7.57
CA THR A 12 -7.48 8.24 6.61
C THR A 12 -6.63 7.05 6.15
N VAL A 13 -6.17 6.19 7.07
CA VAL A 13 -5.42 4.97 6.71
C VAL A 13 -6.25 4.09 5.78
N ARG A 14 -7.53 3.89 6.09
CA ARG A 14 -8.44 3.10 5.26
C ARG A 14 -8.59 3.68 3.86
N LEU A 15 -8.79 4.99 3.72
CA LEU A 15 -8.91 5.63 2.41
C LEU A 15 -7.62 5.46 1.58
N VAL A 16 -6.47 5.72 2.19
CA VAL A 16 -5.16 5.56 1.55
C VAL A 16 -4.97 4.11 1.08
N CYS A 17 -5.27 3.14 1.94
CA CYS A 17 -5.16 1.73 1.62
C CYS A 17 -6.08 1.31 0.46
N ILE A 18 -7.30 1.81 0.38
CA ILE A 18 -8.21 1.53 -0.74
C ILE A 18 -7.66 2.10 -2.05
N CYS A 19 -7.21 3.36 -2.04
CA CYS A 19 -6.63 4.00 -3.22
C CYS A 19 -5.40 3.23 -3.73
N VAL A 20 -4.50 2.84 -2.82
CA VAL A 20 -3.31 2.06 -3.15
C VAL A 20 -3.68 0.68 -3.69
N ALA A 21 -4.64 0.00 -3.08
CA ALA A 21 -5.07 -1.32 -3.53
C ALA A 21 -5.61 -1.29 -4.97
N ILE A 22 -6.45 -0.29 -5.28
CA ILE A 22 -6.99 -0.10 -6.64
C ILE A 22 -5.86 0.23 -7.62
N ALA A 23 -4.95 1.13 -7.27
CA ALA A 23 -3.80 1.47 -8.13
C ALA A 23 -2.90 0.25 -8.39
N SER A 24 -2.63 -0.57 -7.38
CA SER A 24 -1.85 -1.79 -7.55
C SER A 24 -2.55 -2.83 -8.44
N LEU A 25 -3.88 -2.96 -8.38
CA LEU A 25 -4.63 -3.84 -9.29
C LEU A 25 -4.62 -3.35 -10.74
N LEU A 26 -4.75 -2.04 -10.94
CA LEU A 26 -4.68 -1.44 -12.28
C LEU A 26 -3.32 -1.71 -12.95
N ALA A 27 -2.24 -1.86 -12.16
CA ALA A 27 -0.90 -2.17 -12.64
C ALA A 27 -0.74 -3.56 -13.31
N VAL A 28 -1.76 -4.43 -13.22
CA VAL A 28 -1.76 -5.73 -13.93
C VAL A 28 -1.94 -5.53 -15.44
N ALA A 29 -2.65 -4.47 -15.84
CA ALA A 29 -2.78 -4.10 -17.25
C ALA A 29 -1.46 -3.51 -17.80
N PRO A 30 -1.22 -3.59 -19.13
CA PRO A 30 -0.04 -2.99 -19.75
C PRO A 30 -0.14 -1.46 -19.77
N TRP A 31 0.50 -0.81 -18.79
CA TRP A 31 0.63 0.64 -18.73
C TRP A 31 1.99 1.14 -19.27
N PRO A 32 2.10 2.45 -19.60
CA PRO A 32 3.38 3.09 -19.87
C PRO A 32 4.32 3.04 -18.66
N TYR A 33 5.63 3.09 -18.91
CA TYR A 33 6.66 2.99 -17.86
C TYR A 33 6.45 3.97 -16.69
N GLY A 34 5.99 5.20 -16.98
CA GLY A 34 5.72 6.22 -15.96
C GLY A 34 4.67 5.80 -14.91
N TYR A 35 3.69 4.96 -15.28
CA TYR A 35 2.70 4.46 -14.33
C TYR A 35 3.34 3.61 -13.23
N TYR A 36 4.27 2.71 -13.59
CA TYR A 36 4.95 1.86 -12.62
C TYR A 36 5.91 2.65 -11.73
N GLN A 37 6.52 3.73 -12.25
CA GLN A 37 7.32 4.65 -11.43
C GLN A 37 6.44 5.39 -10.41
N PHE A 38 5.31 5.92 -10.86
CA PHE A 38 4.32 6.56 -9.99
C PHE A 38 3.81 5.60 -8.91
N LEU A 39 3.46 4.37 -9.30
CA LEU A 39 2.97 3.35 -8.38
C LEU A 39 3.99 3.03 -7.28
N ARG A 40 5.28 2.92 -7.62
CA ARG A 40 6.34 2.72 -6.63
C ARG A 40 6.37 3.82 -5.59
N VAL A 41 6.33 5.08 -6.02
CA VAL A 41 6.27 6.24 -5.12
C VAL A 41 5.05 6.16 -4.20
N VAL A 42 3.87 5.90 -4.77
CA VAL A 42 2.61 5.82 -4.01
C VAL A 42 2.65 4.69 -2.98
N VAL A 43 3.01 3.48 -3.40
CA VAL A 43 3.07 2.29 -2.51
C VAL A 43 4.13 2.49 -1.42
N PHE A 44 5.29 3.07 -1.77
CA PHE A 44 6.36 3.36 -0.82
C PHE A 44 5.91 4.28 0.31
N PHE A 45 5.41 5.48 -0.03
CA PHE A 45 5.00 6.45 0.98
C PHE A 45 3.75 6.00 1.74
N ALA A 46 2.80 5.36 1.05
CA ALA A 46 1.62 4.81 1.71
C ALA A 46 1.97 3.66 2.66
N GLY A 47 2.91 2.78 2.30
CA GLY A 47 3.38 1.69 3.15
C GLY A 47 4.05 2.20 4.42
N ILE A 48 4.89 3.24 4.33
CA ILE A 48 5.49 3.90 5.50
C ILE A 48 4.42 4.55 6.37
N TYR A 49 3.54 5.38 5.79
CA TYR A 49 2.50 6.09 6.54
C TYR A 49 1.54 5.11 7.23
N CYS A 50 0.95 4.18 6.47
CA CYS A 50 -0.01 3.21 7.01
C CYS A 50 0.69 2.27 8.00
N GLY A 51 1.92 1.82 7.70
CA GLY A 51 2.69 0.98 8.61
C GLY A 51 2.94 1.66 9.96
N ALA A 52 3.31 2.95 9.97
CA ALA A 52 3.52 3.71 11.20
C ALA A 52 2.22 3.88 12.01
N MET A 53 1.09 4.11 11.33
CA MET A 53 -0.22 4.24 11.98
C MET A 53 -0.72 2.90 12.56
N VAL A 54 -0.56 1.82 11.81
CA VAL A 54 -0.90 0.45 12.23
C VAL A 54 -0.01 0.03 13.41
N TRP A 55 1.28 0.37 13.40
CA TRP A 55 2.21 0.10 14.50
C TRP A 55 1.76 0.74 15.81
N ARG A 56 1.30 1.99 15.75
CA ARG A 56 0.82 2.74 16.91
C ARG A 56 -0.53 2.24 17.45
N SER A 57 -1.26 1.45 16.66
CA SER A 57 -2.60 0.98 17.02
C SER A 57 -2.58 -0.19 18.01
N GLY A 58 -1.44 -0.86 18.22
CA GLY A 58 -1.29 -1.91 19.23
C GLY A 58 -0.27 -2.98 18.85
N PRO A 59 0.30 -3.72 19.83
CA PRO A 59 1.28 -4.78 19.59
C PRO A 59 0.74 -5.91 18.69
N GLU A 60 -0.55 -6.20 18.73
CA GLU A 60 -1.24 -7.20 17.91
C GLU A 60 -1.24 -6.87 16.41
N ASN A 61 -0.97 -5.61 16.04
CA ASN A 61 -0.90 -5.16 14.65
C ASN A 61 0.54 -5.01 14.13
N ARG A 62 1.56 -5.32 14.95
CA ARG A 62 2.98 -5.18 14.54
C ARG A 62 3.34 -6.01 13.32
N THR A 63 2.79 -7.22 13.21
CA THR A 63 3.02 -8.09 12.04
C THR A 63 2.51 -7.43 10.75
N LEU A 64 1.33 -6.79 10.80
CA LEU A 64 0.77 -6.06 9.66
C LEU A 64 1.57 -4.79 9.35
N ALA A 65 2.02 -4.07 10.37
CA ALA A 65 2.89 -2.91 10.18
C ALA A 65 4.21 -3.28 9.51
N TRP A 66 4.85 -4.38 9.94
CA TRP A 66 6.05 -4.90 9.28
C TRP A 66 5.80 -5.33 7.83
N ALA A 67 4.66 -5.96 7.54
CA ALA A 67 4.29 -6.29 6.17
C ALA A 67 4.16 -5.03 5.28
N LEU A 68 3.56 -3.95 5.80
CA LEU A 68 3.45 -2.66 5.11
C LEU A 68 4.83 -2.00 4.89
N PHE A 69 5.74 -2.09 5.86
CA PHE A 69 7.12 -1.62 5.70
C PHE A 69 7.90 -2.47 4.68
N GLY A 70 7.66 -3.79 4.65
CA GLY A 70 8.21 -4.68 3.63
C GLY A 70 7.73 -4.31 2.23
N ALA A 71 6.43 -4.01 2.07
CA ALA A 71 5.88 -3.52 0.82
C ALA A 71 6.53 -2.18 0.41
N ALA A 72 6.73 -1.26 1.35
CA ALA A 72 7.48 -0.03 1.07
C ALA A 72 8.91 -0.35 0.59
N ALA A 73 9.65 -1.21 1.28
CA ALA A 73 11.01 -1.57 0.88
C ALA A 73 11.08 -2.16 -0.54
N ILE A 74 10.14 -3.04 -0.92
CA ILE A 74 10.06 -3.64 -2.26
C ILE A 74 9.77 -2.58 -3.33
N PHE A 75 8.86 -1.65 -3.05
CA PHE A 75 8.44 -0.60 -3.98
C PHE A 75 9.28 0.68 -3.87
N ASN A 76 10.48 0.60 -3.28
CA ASN A 76 11.33 1.77 -3.06
C ASN A 76 11.73 2.46 -4.38
N PRO A 77 11.36 3.74 -4.59
CA PRO A 77 11.65 4.45 -5.84
C PRO A 77 13.13 4.85 -5.99
N PHE A 78 13.87 4.93 -4.89
CA PHE A 78 15.27 5.36 -4.89
C PHE A 78 16.24 4.23 -5.23
N MET A 79 15.83 2.98 -4.96
CA MET A 79 16.61 1.78 -5.26
C MET A 79 15.73 0.79 -6.04
N PRO A 80 15.48 1.06 -7.34
CA PRO A 80 14.60 0.22 -8.14
C PRO A 80 15.22 -1.18 -8.35
N VAL A 81 14.48 -2.20 -7.92
CA VAL A 81 14.86 -3.59 -8.18
C VAL A 81 14.51 -3.96 -9.63
N HIS A 82 15.49 -4.43 -10.38
CA HIS A 82 15.33 -4.84 -11.77
C HIS A 82 14.81 -6.28 -11.83
N LEU A 83 13.50 -6.42 -11.66
CA LEU A 83 12.79 -7.70 -11.80
C LEU A 83 12.07 -7.77 -13.15
N PRO A 84 11.89 -8.98 -13.71
CA PRO A 84 11.02 -9.20 -14.87
C PRO A 84 9.57 -8.79 -14.56
N ARG A 85 8.84 -8.43 -15.63
CA ARG A 85 7.46 -7.90 -15.53
C ARG A 85 6.50 -8.86 -14.82
N GLU A 86 6.67 -10.17 -15.00
CA GLU A 86 5.84 -11.19 -14.37
C GLU A 86 5.97 -11.18 -12.84
N LEU A 87 7.20 -11.05 -12.32
CA LEU A 87 7.44 -10.94 -10.88
C LEU A 87 6.87 -9.63 -10.33
N TRP A 88 7.00 -8.51 -11.07
CA TRP A 88 6.34 -7.25 -10.68
C TRP A 88 4.81 -7.36 -10.65
N ALA A 89 4.19 -8.11 -11.56
CA ALA A 89 2.75 -8.36 -11.52
C ALA A 89 2.34 -9.10 -10.23
N ILE A 90 3.13 -10.09 -9.79
CA ILE A 90 2.90 -10.79 -8.51
C ILE A 90 3.00 -9.82 -7.34
N PHE A 91 4.05 -8.98 -7.30
CA PHE A 91 4.21 -7.97 -6.24
C PHE A 91 3.08 -6.93 -6.24
N ASN A 92 2.58 -6.53 -7.41
CA ASN A 92 1.44 -5.62 -7.51
C ASN A 92 0.17 -6.25 -6.93
N VAL A 93 -0.13 -7.51 -7.26
CA VAL A 93 -1.28 -8.23 -6.69
C VAL A 93 -1.11 -8.45 -5.18
N ALA A 94 0.10 -8.77 -4.72
CA ALA A 94 0.40 -8.91 -3.30
C ALA A 94 0.20 -7.59 -2.54
N ALA A 95 0.68 -6.47 -3.10
CA ALA A 95 0.44 -5.14 -2.54
C ALA A 95 -1.06 -4.82 -2.49
N ALA A 96 -1.79 -5.04 -3.59
CA ALA A 96 -3.24 -4.84 -3.61
C ALA A 96 -3.96 -5.63 -2.51
N THR A 97 -3.59 -6.89 -2.33
CA THR A 97 -4.17 -7.76 -1.30
C THR A 97 -3.84 -7.28 0.10
N LEU A 98 -2.57 -6.91 0.35
CA LEU A 98 -2.13 -6.39 1.66
C LEU A 98 -2.85 -5.10 2.04
N PHE A 99 -2.83 -4.09 1.17
CA PHE A 99 -3.51 -2.81 1.44
C PHE A 99 -5.03 -2.99 1.52
N GLY A 100 -5.63 -3.85 0.68
CA GLY A 100 -7.05 -4.20 0.78
C GLY A 100 -7.42 -4.85 2.11
N PHE A 101 -6.59 -5.78 2.60
CA PHE A 101 -6.79 -6.42 3.91
C PHE A 101 -6.68 -5.42 5.07
N VAL A 102 -5.70 -4.52 5.03
CA VAL A 102 -5.56 -3.44 6.03
C VAL A 102 -6.76 -2.50 6.02
N ALA A 103 -7.26 -2.13 4.83
CA ALA A 103 -8.47 -1.32 4.70
C ALA A 103 -9.72 -2.01 5.27
N TYR A 104 -9.84 -3.34 5.10
CA TYR A 104 -10.92 -4.12 5.66
C TYR A 104 -10.86 -4.19 7.19
N ARG A 105 -9.66 -4.40 7.75
CA ARG A 105 -9.46 -4.49 9.21
C ARG A 105 -9.77 -3.18 9.94
N HIS A 106 -9.45 -2.02 9.33
CA HIS A 106 -9.75 -0.69 9.87
C HIS A 106 -11.18 -0.19 9.57
N ARG A 107 -12.10 -1.07 9.17
CA ARG A 107 -13.53 -0.73 9.00
C ARG A 107 -14.33 -0.86 10.31
N ASN A 108 -13.88 -1.70 11.23
CA ASN A 108 -14.53 -1.98 12.52
C ASN A 108 -13.82 -1.23 13.66
#